data_AF-A0A6L3VAS7-F1
#
_entry.id   AF-A0A6L3VAS7-F1
#
_cell.length_a   1.000
_cell.length_b   1.000
_cell.length_c   1.000
_cell.angle_alpha   90.00
_cell.angle_beta   90.00
_cell.angle_gamma   90.00
#
_symmetry.space_group_name_H-M   'P 1'
#
loop_
_entity.id
_entity.type
_entity.pdbx_description
1 polymer ?
#
loop_
_entity_poly.entity_id
_entity_poly.type
_entity_poly.pdbx_seq_one_letter_code
_entity_poly.pdbx_strand_id
1 'polypeptide(L)'
;MPPKITKGQVYVNGKKLNTFYGTAHRVGLDRESYFEQMDNEKSEYDKRDMMEVFETSRKEIKLSDDEYYLIGDDWLRGRMMVLKEDKFIGKVVGYTK
;
A
#
# COMPACT_ATOMS: atom_id res chain seq x y z
N MET A 1 -6.03 -6.44 -15.14
CA MET A 1 -6.82 -6.71 -13.91
C MET A 1 -6.98 -5.42 -13.13
N PRO A 2 -8.18 -4.83 -12.98
CA PRO A 2 -8.29 -3.52 -12.35
C PRO A 2 -8.07 -3.53 -10.82
N PRO A 3 -7.04 -2.84 -10.31
CA PRO A 3 -6.91 -2.57 -8.89
C PRO A 3 -7.75 -1.36 -8.47
N LYS A 4 -8.23 -1.37 -7.24
CA LYS A 4 -8.90 -0.25 -6.56
C LYS A 4 -8.39 -0.17 -5.13
N ILE A 5 -8.24 1.03 -4.59
CA ILE A 5 -7.92 1.22 -3.16
C ILE A 5 -9.05 1.99 -2.50
N THR A 6 -9.53 1.54 -1.35
CA THR A 6 -10.58 2.23 -0.60
C THR A 6 -10.27 2.15 0.88
N LYS A 7 -10.11 3.31 1.52
CA LYS A 7 -9.77 3.43 2.95
C LYS A 7 -8.60 2.53 3.36
N GLY A 8 -7.49 2.64 2.62
CA GLY A 8 -6.29 1.85 2.89
C GLY A 8 -6.35 0.39 2.42
N GLN A 9 -7.50 -0.14 2.02
CA GLN A 9 -7.62 -1.53 1.57
C GLN A 9 -7.51 -1.67 0.04
N VAL A 10 -6.67 -2.58 -0.42
CA VAL A 10 -6.54 -2.96 -1.83
C VAL A 10 -7.61 -3.99 -2.22
N TYR A 11 -8.22 -3.77 -3.38
CA TYR A 11 -9.14 -4.69 -4.04
C TYR A 11 -8.65 -4.98 -5.44
N VAL A 12 -8.71 -6.25 -5.86
CA VAL A 12 -8.36 -6.69 -7.22
C VAL A 12 -9.60 -7.35 -7.81
N ASN A 13 -10.07 -6.84 -8.95
CA ASN A 13 -11.32 -7.30 -9.58
C ASN A 13 -12.51 -7.31 -8.61
N GLY A 14 -12.63 -6.26 -7.79
CA GLY A 14 -13.68 -6.12 -6.77
C GLY A 14 -13.52 -7.02 -5.53
N LYS A 15 -12.51 -7.89 -5.49
CA LYS A 15 -12.26 -8.78 -4.34
C LYS A 15 -11.20 -8.19 -3.42
N LYS A 16 -11.44 -8.24 -2.11
CA LYS A 16 -10.48 -7.80 -1.09
C LYS A 16 -9.18 -8.61 -1.22
N LEU A 17 -8.04 -7.94 -1.36
CA LEU A 17 -6.74 -8.58 -1.29
C LEU A 17 -6.39 -8.84 0.18
N ASN A 18 -6.73 -10.02 0.68
CA ASN A 18 -6.57 -10.38 2.10
C ASN A 18 -5.15 -10.87 2.40
N THR A 19 -4.19 -9.94 2.41
CA THR A 19 -2.77 -10.22 2.72
C THR A 19 -2.21 -9.07 3.56
N PHE A 20 -1.03 -9.27 4.17
CA PHE A 20 -0.33 -8.23 4.92
C PHE A 20 -0.13 -6.94 4.10
N TYR A 21 0.38 -7.05 2.87
CA TYR A 21 0.57 -5.91 1.94
C TYR A 21 -0.71 -5.49 1.21
N GLY A 22 -1.85 -6.12 1.52
CA GLY A 22 -3.15 -5.79 0.93
C GLY A 22 -3.83 -4.60 1.60
N THR A 23 -3.28 -4.08 2.70
CA THR A 23 -3.82 -2.96 3.45
C THR A 23 -2.71 -1.96 3.81
N ALA A 24 -3.07 -0.70 3.97
CA ALA A 24 -2.15 0.32 4.49
C ALA A 24 -1.66 -0.07 5.88
N HIS A 25 -0.35 -0.08 6.05
CA HIS A 25 0.33 -0.30 7.32
C HIS A 25 1.48 0.67 7.48
N ARG A 26 1.85 0.96 8.72
CA ARG A 26 3.03 1.78 9.04
C ARG A 26 3.86 1.06 10.09
N VAL A 27 5.16 0.90 9.82
CA VAL A 27 6.09 0.14 10.68
C VAL A 27 5.59 -1.26 11.08
N GLY A 28 4.83 -1.90 10.19
CA GLY A 28 4.24 -3.23 10.41
C GLY A 28 2.91 -3.25 11.18
N LEU A 29 2.37 -2.08 11.53
CA LEU A 29 1.14 -1.93 12.30
C LEU A 29 -0.01 -1.46 11.42
N ASP A 30 -1.22 -1.91 11.75
CA ASP A 30 -2.45 -1.30 11.24
C ASP A 30 -2.69 0.08 11.86
N ARG A 31 -3.74 0.76 11.39
CA ARG A 31 -4.11 2.12 11.81
C ARG A 31 -4.27 2.25 13.32
N GLU A 32 -5.00 1.33 13.94
CA GLU A 32 -5.37 1.42 15.35
C GLU A 32 -4.16 1.15 16.23
N SER A 33 -3.45 0.05 15.94
CA SER A 33 -2.23 -0.33 16.63
C SER A 33 -1.13 0.73 16.49
N TYR A 34 -1.01 1.37 15.32
CA TYR A 34 -0.05 2.44 15.09
C TYR A 34 -0.34 3.67 15.97
N PHE A 35 -1.58 4.18 15.95
CA PHE A 35 -1.91 5.37 16.73
C PHE A 35 -1.84 5.10 18.24
N GLU A 36 -2.28 3.92 18.69
CA GLU A 36 -2.13 3.50 20.08
C GLU A 36 -0.66 3.49 20.51
N GLN A 37 0.23 2.89 19.71
CA GLN A 37 1.65 2.85 20.03
C GLN A 37 2.26 4.26 20.09
N MET A 38 1.98 5.11 19.09
CA MET A 38 2.54 6.46 19.06
C MET A 38 2.08 7.33 20.22
N ASP A 39 0.80 7.21 20.62
CA ASP A 39 0.24 7.93 21.76
C ASP A 39 0.84 7.43 23.08
N ASN A 40 1.04 6.11 23.23
CA ASN A 40 1.67 5.51 24.42
C ASN A 40 3.14 5.90 24.56
N GLU A 41 3.88 5.96 23.44
CA GLU A 41 5.29 6.37 23.42
C GLU A 41 5.49 7.88 23.56
N LYS A 42 4.40 8.67 23.50
CA LYS A 42 4.45 10.15 23.45
C LYS A 42 5.33 10.66 22.32
N SER A 43 5.37 9.91 21.22
CA SER A 43 6.15 10.27 20.04
C SER A 43 5.52 11.49 19.37
N GLU A 44 6.34 12.42 18.91
CA GLU A 44 5.86 13.51 18.05
C GLU A 44 5.68 12.98 16.63
N TYR A 45 4.46 13.09 16.10
CA TYR A 45 4.15 12.72 14.72
C TYR A 45 2.97 13.52 14.20
N ASP A 46 2.92 13.69 12.87
CA ASP A 46 1.77 14.31 12.22
C ASP A 46 0.63 13.30 12.11
N LYS A 47 -0.35 13.43 13.02
CA LYS A 47 -1.56 12.60 13.05
C LYS A 47 -2.36 12.71 11.75
N ARG A 48 -2.41 13.91 11.16
CA ARG A 48 -3.23 14.18 9.97
C ARG A 48 -2.62 13.51 8.76
N ASP A 49 -1.34 13.74 8.51
CA ASP A 49 -0.64 13.13 7.37
C ASP A 49 -0.69 11.60 7.45
N MET A 50 -0.55 11.05 8.67
CA MET A 50 -0.64 9.61 8.85
C MET A 50 -2.06 9.07 8.65
N MET A 51 -3.09 9.82 9.05
CA MET A 51 -4.47 9.46 8.73
C MET A 51 -4.71 9.45 7.22
N GLU A 52 -4.11 10.38 6.46
CA GLU A 52 -4.20 10.40 5.00
C GLU A 52 -3.59 9.14 4.36
N VAL A 53 -2.51 8.60 4.93
CA VAL A 53 -1.94 7.31 4.50
C VAL A 53 -2.93 6.17 4.73
N PHE A 54 -3.47 6.03 5.95
CA PHE A 54 -4.39 4.93 6.28
C PHE A 54 -5.75 5.03 5.55
N GLU A 55 -6.21 6.23 5.23
CA GLU A 55 -7.47 6.47 4.50
C GLU A 55 -7.27 6.56 2.98
N THR A 56 -6.06 6.26 2.47
CA THR A 56 -5.73 6.35 1.05
C THR A 56 -6.77 5.63 0.20
N SER A 57 -7.29 6.34 -0.78
CA SER A 57 -8.26 5.83 -1.74
C SER A 57 -7.84 6.18 -3.17
N ARG A 58 -8.03 5.23 -4.08
CA ARG A 58 -7.71 5.35 -5.50
C ARG A 58 -8.85 4.74 -6.31
N LYS A 59 -9.25 5.46 -7.36
CA LYS A 59 -10.24 4.95 -8.32
C LYS A 59 -9.73 3.68 -8.96
N GLU A 60 -10.67 2.88 -9.44
CA GLU A 60 -10.33 1.70 -10.22
C GLU A 60 -9.56 2.10 -11.49
N ILE A 61 -8.46 1.41 -11.78
CA ILE A 61 -7.61 1.66 -12.95
C ILE A 61 -7.76 0.49 -13.91
N LYS A 62 -8.02 0.74 -15.19
CA LYS A 62 -7.92 -0.28 -16.23
C LYS A 62 -6.48 -0.32 -16.73
N LEU A 63 -5.88 -1.52 -16.72
CA LEU A 63 -4.53 -1.78 -17.23
C LEU A 63 -4.65 -2.51 -18.57
N SER A 64 -3.75 -2.21 -19.51
CA SER A 64 -3.52 -3.09 -20.68
C SER A 64 -2.82 -4.39 -20.27
N ASP A 65 -2.70 -5.32 -21.21
CA ASP A 65 -2.09 -6.63 -20.97
C ASP A 65 -0.58 -6.55 -20.62
N ASP A 66 0.09 -5.49 -21.05
CA ASP A 66 1.52 -5.21 -20.80
C ASP A 66 1.76 -4.21 -19.65
N GLU A 67 0.71 -3.83 -18.92
CA GLU A 67 0.77 -2.84 -17.83
C GLU A 67 0.56 -3.47 -16.45
N TYR A 68 1.34 -2.97 -15.50
CA TYR A 68 1.36 -3.43 -14.12
C TYR A 68 1.16 -2.25 -13.19
N TYR A 69 0.27 -2.40 -12.21
CA TYR A 69 0.13 -1.44 -11.13
C TYR A 69 1.01 -1.85 -9.95
N LEU A 70 1.95 -0.97 -9.59
CA LEU A 70 2.93 -1.17 -8.55
C LEU A 70 2.57 -0.32 -7.34
N ILE A 71 2.75 -0.90 -6.16
CA ILE A 71 2.55 -0.23 -4.87
C ILE A 71 3.79 -0.52 -4.03
N GLY A 72 4.47 0.54 -3.56
CA GLY A 72 5.51 0.39 -2.55
C GLY A 72 4.94 -0.13 -1.23
N ASP A 73 5.72 -0.92 -0.50
CA ASP A 73 5.33 -1.51 0.79
C ASP A 73 5.07 -0.46 1.89
N ASP A 74 5.94 0.54 2.02
CA ASP A 74 5.76 1.68 2.92
C ASP A 74 5.01 2.81 2.19
N TRP A 75 3.69 2.87 2.32
CA TRP A 75 2.85 3.78 1.53
C TRP A 75 3.12 5.26 1.81
N LEU A 76 3.70 5.59 2.98
CA LEU A 76 4.12 6.94 3.32
C LEU A 76 5.29 7.41 2.45
N ARG A 77 6.18 6.50 2.04
CA ARG A 77 7.46 6.81 1.37
C ARG A 77 7.54 6.29 -0.06
N GLY A 78 6.76 5.26 -0.34
CA GLY A 78 6.69 4.57 -1.62
C GLY A 78 5.82 5.32 -2.62
N ARG A 79 5.77 4.77 -3.82
CA ARG A 79 4.93 5.29 -4.90
C ARG A 79 3.90 4.23 -5.29
N MET A 80 2.77 4.71 -5.77
CA MET A 80 1.78 3.91 -6.49
C MET A 80 1.80 4.35 -7.94
N MET A 81 2.08 3.45 -8.88
CA MET A 81 2.27 3.82 -10.28
C MET A 81 1.94 2.68 -11.24
N VAL A 82 1.67 3.02 -12.50
CA VAL A 82 1.56 2.05 -13.59
C VAL A 82 2.89 2.02 -14.35
N LEU A 83 3.41 0.83 -14.64
CA LEU A 83 4.58 0.62 -15.49
C LEU A 83 4.30 -0.46 -16.54
N LYS A 84 4.98 -0.35 -17.68
CA LYS A 84 4.98 -1.37 -18.73
C LYS A 84 5.96 -2.49 -18.42
N GLU A 85 5.68 -3.68 -18.92
CA GLU A 85 6.50 -4.88 -18.70
C GLU A 85 7.98 -4.68 -19.10
N ASP A 86 8.21 -3.93 -20.17
CA ASP A 86 9.54 -3.61 -20.72
C ASP A 86 10.45 -2.83 -19.75
N LYS A 87 9.90 -2.29 -18.66
CA LYS A 87 10.66 -1.59 -17.61
C LYS A 87 11.17 -2.52 -16.52
N PHE A 88 10.73 -3.78 -16.48
CA PHE A 88 11.21 -4.74 -15.49
C PHE A 88 12.47 -5.45 -15.96
N ILE A 89 13.54 -5.33 -15.18
CA ILE A 89 14.81 -6.03 -15.43
C ILE A 89 14.91 -7.39 -14.71
N GLY A 90 13.96 -7.70 -13.84
CA GLY A 90 13.97 -8.93 -13.05
C GLY A 90 12.99 -8.90 -11.89
N LYS A 91 12.97 -10.00 -11.13
CA LYS A 91 12.11 -10.19 -9.95
C LYS A 91 12.97 -10.41 -8.71
N VAL A 92 12.69 -9.66 -7.66
CA VAL A 92 13.25 -9.92 -6.33
C VAL A 92 12.53 -11.13 -5.75
N VAL A 93 13.29 -12.21 -5.46
CA VAL A 93 12.74 -13.46 -4.88
C VAL A 93 12.65 -13.44 -3.35
N GLY A 94 13.11 -12.35 -2.73
CA GLY A 94 13.19 -12.21 -1.28
C GLY A 94 14.54 -12.66 -0.73
N TYR A 95 14.65 -12.68 0.60
CA TYR A 95 15.83 -13.15 1.31
C TYR A 95 15.59 -14.57 1.81
N THR A 96 16.50 -15.49 1.47
CA THR A 96 16.58 -16.81 2.11
C THR A 96 17.75 -16.76 3.09
N LYS A 97 17.50 -17.18 4.33
CA LYS A 97 18.49 -17.13 5.42
C LYS A 97 19.56 -18.20 5.28
#